data_AF-A0A0A7M678-F1
#
_entry.id   AF-A0A0A7M678-F1
#
_cell.length_a   1.000
_cell.length_b   1.000
_cell.length_c   1.000
_cell.angle_alpha   90.00
_cell.angle_beta   90.00
_cell.angle_gamma   90.00
#
_symmetry.space_group_name_H-M   'P 1'
#
loop_
_entity.id
_entity.type
_entity.pdbx_description
1 polymer ?
#
loop_
_entity_poly.entity_id
_entity_poly.type
_entity_poly.pdbx_seq_one_letter_code
_entity_poly.pdbx_strand_id
1 'polypeptide(L)'
;FVRFDSDAPNAKMEPRAQWIQQEGPEYWDRETQISKDNAQTYRVGLNNLRGYYNQSEAGSHTYQNMYGCYLGPDGLLLRGYSQYGYDGADYIALNEDL
;
A
#
# COMPACT_ATOMS: atom_id res chain seq x y z
N PHE A 1 -11.34 -0.57 4.98
CA PHE A 1 -12.67 0.04 4.74
C PHE A 1 -12.72 0.87 3.46
N VAL A 2 -11.59 1.09 2.79
CA VAL A 2 -11.50 1.67 1.43
C VAL A 2 -10.77 0.70 0.49
N ARG A 3 -10.87 0.90 -0.83
CA ARG A 3 -10.15 0.13 -1.86
C ARG A 3 -9.77 1.05 -3.03
N PHE A 4 -8.58 0.85 -3.58
CA PHE A 4 -8.17 1.36 -4.88
C PHE A 4 -7.82 0.17 -5.79
N ASP A 5 -8.12 0.28 -7.08
CA ASP A 5 -7.81 -0.72 -8.10
C ASP A 5 -7.37 0.00 -9.37
N SER A 6 -6.12 -0.24 -9.81
CA SER A 6 -5.56 0.41 -10.99
C SER A 6 -6.16 -0.08 -12.30
N ASP A 7 -6.75 -1.28 -12.31
CA ASP A 7 -7.31 -1.91 -13.50
C ASP A 7 -8.77 -1.49 -13.74
N ALA A 8 -9.37 -0.77 -12.78
CA ALA A 8 -10.72 -0.23 -12.92
C ALA A 8 -10.77 0.85 -14.02
N PRO A 9 -11.85 0.90 -14.85
CA PRO A 9 -11.99 1.89 -15.93
C PRO A 9 -11.88 3.36 -15.47
N ASN A 10 -12.22 3.63 -14.21
CA ASN A 10 -12.02 4.91 -13.57
C ASN A 10 -11.35 4.69 -12.21
N ALA A 11 -10.06 4.36 -12.23
CA ALA A 11 -9.26 4.08 -11.05
C ALA A 11 -9.29 5.26 -10.06
N LYS A 12 -10.01 5.05 -8.95
CA LYS A 12 -10.19 5.99 -7.84
C LYS A 12 -10.35 5.23 -6.52
N MET A 13 -10.17 5.92 -5.41
CA MET A 13 -10.42 5.36 -4.09
C MET A 13 -11.94 5.19 -3.87
N GLU A 14 -12.35 4.02 -3.39
CA GLU A 14 -13.75 3.64 -3.21
C GLU A 14 -14.07 3.23 -1.77
N PRO A 15 -15.26 3.59 -1.25
CA PRO A 15 -15.71 3.13 0.06
C PRO A 15 -16.07 1.65 0.03
N ARG A 16 -15.66 0.90 1.07
CA ARG A 16 -16.00 -0.52 1.30
C ARG A 16 -16.77 -0.73 2.61
N ALA A 17 -17.14 0.34 3.29
CA ALA A 17 -17.99 0.37 4.48
C ALA A 17 -18.93 1.59 4.43
N GLN A 18 -20.06 1.54 5.14
CA GLN A 18 -21.05 2.64 5.11
C GLN A 18 -20.53 3.92 5.79
N TRP A 19 -19.87 3.78 6.94
CA TRP A 19 -19.48 4.92 7.76
C TRP A 19 -18.49 5.87 7.08
N ILE A 20 -17.65 5.38 6.16
CA ILE A 20 -16.66 6.24 5.48
C ILE A 20 -17.31 7.11 4.40
N GLN A 21 -18.55 6.85 3.98
CA GLN A 21 -19.25 7.65 2.97
C GLN A 21 -19.55 9.08 3.41
N GLN A 22 -19.42 9.37 4.71
CA GLN A 22 -19.57 10.71 5.27
C GLN A 22 -18.41 11.66 4.89
N GLU A 23 -17.27 11.11 4.46
CA GLU A 23 -16.10 11.90 4.05
C GLU A 23 -16.40 12.71 2.78
N GLY A 24 -15.91 13.95 2.76
CA GLY A 24 -16.11 14.88 1.64
C GLY A 24 -15.25 14.54 0.40
N PRO A 25 -15.52 15.22 -0.74
CA PRO A 25 -14.79 14.99 -1.99
C PRO A 25 -13.28 15.18 -1.85
N GLU A 26 -12.84 16.12 -1.01
CA GLU A 26 -11.42 16.42 -0.75
C GLU A 26 -10.65 15.20 -0.22
N TYR A 27 -11.27 14.40 0.65
CA TYR A 27 -10.69 13.15 1.16
C TYR A 27 -10.49 12.15 0.00
N TRP A 28 -11.54 11.93 -0.79
CA TRP A 28 -11.52 10.95 -1.88
C TRP A 28 -10.54 11.33 -2.99
N ASP A 29 -10.45 12.61 -3.34
CA ASP A 29 -9.52 13.12 -4.35
C ASP A 29 -8.08 12.95 -3.87
N ARG A 30 -7.80 13.30 -2.60
CA ARG A 30 -6.47 13.13 -2.00
C ARG A 30 -6.05 11.66 -1.96
N GLU A 31 -6.89 10.78 -1.43
CA GLU A 31 -6.58 9.34 -1.32
C GLU A 31 -6.45 8.67 -2.69
N THR A 32 -7.22 9.13 -3.68
CA THR A 32 -7.07 8.71 -5.08
C THR A 32 -5.71 9.12 -5.63
N GLN A 33 -5.27 10.36 -5.41
CA GLN A 33 -3.97 10.83 -5.89
C GLN A 33 -2.82 10.06 -5.22
N ILE A 34 -2.87 9.89 -3.90
CA ILE A 34 -1.87 9.09 -3.16
C ILE A 34 -1.80 7.66 -3.71
N SER A 35 -2.94 7.03 -3.98
CA SER A 35 -2.98 5.67 -4.53
C SER A 35 -2.38 5.57 -5.94
N LYS A 36 -2.60 6.58 -6.78
CA LYS A 36 -1.98 6.68 -8.12
C LYS A 36 -0.46 6.85 -8.03
N ASP A 37 0.02 7.70 -7.13
CA ASP A 37 1.45 7.92 -6.91
C ASP A 37 2.13 6.67 -6.34
N ASN A 38 1.45 5.97 -5.41
CA ASN A 38 1.90 4.68 -4.90
C ASN A 38 2.00 3.64 -6.01
N ALA A 39 1.01 3.53 -6.91
CA ALA A 39 1.06 2.59 -8.02
C ALA A 39 2.30 2.81 -8.91
N GLN A 40 2.70 4.06 -9.18
CA GLN A 40 3.95 4.36 -9.89
C GLN A 40 5.19 3.97 -9.07
N THR A 41 5.18 4.22 -7.76
CA THR A 41 6.25 3.80 -6.85
C THR A 41 6.43 2.28 -6.86
N TYR A 42 5.36 1.48 -6.80
CA TYR A 42 5.43 0.02 -6.89
C TYR A 42 5.94 -0.45 -8.25
N ARG A 43 5.55 0.21 -9.34
CA ARG A 43 6.06 -0.10 -10.68
C ARG A 43 7.58 0.09 -10.77
N VAL A 44 8.10 1.20 -10.25
CA VAL A 44 9.56 1.44 -10.18
C VAL A 44 10.22 0.44 -9.23
N GLY A 45 9.61 0.16 -8.08
CA GLY A 45 10.09 -0.82 -7.11
C GLY A 45 10.27 -2.22 -7.72
N LEU A 46 9.29 -2.70 -8.48
CA LEU A 46 9.36 -3.98 -9.19
C LEU A 46 10.53 -4.03 -10.19
N ASN A 47 10.76 -2.95 -10.94
CA ASN A 47 11.90 -2.87 -11.85
C ASN A 47 13.24 -2.93 -11.12
N ASN A 48 13.35 -2.26 -9.97
CA ASN A 48 14.56 -2.27 -9.14
C ASN A 48 14.81 -3.66 -8.55
N LEU A 49 13.78 -4.28 -7.96
CA LEU A 49 13.86 -5.61 -7.36
C LEU A 49 14.29 -6.66 -8.39
N ARG A 50 13.70 -6.62 -9.58
CA ARG A 50 14.11 -7.49 -10.70
C ARG A 50 15.61 -7.38 -10.99
N GLY A 51 16.15 -6.15 -10.97
CA GLY A 51 17.58 -5.89 -11.13
C GLY A 51 18.42 -6.44 -9.96
N TYR A 52 17.99 -6.25 -8.72
CA TYR A 52 18.70 -6.73 -7.53
C TYR A 52 18.81 -8.26 -7.48
N TYR A 53 17.77 -8.95 -7.93
CA TYR A 53 17.73 -10.41 -7.97
C TYR A 53 18.20 -11.02 -9.30
N ASN A 54 18.73 -10.21 -10.24
CA ASN A 54 19.17 -10.64 -11.57
C ASN A 54 18.12 -11.48 -12.33
N GLN A 55 16.84 -11.10 -12.22
CA GLN A 55 15.72 -11.82 -12.83
C GLN A 55 15.46 -11.36 -14.27
N SER A 56 14.94 -12.28 -15.10
CA SER A 56 14.61 -12.00 -16.51
C SER A 56 13.41 -11.07 -16.67
N GLU A 57 13.33 -10.35 -17.78
CA GLU A 57 12.24 -9.40 -18.05
C GLU A 57 10.85 -10.02 -18.14
N ALA A 58 10.76 -11.26 -18.65
CA ALA A 58 9.49 -11.94 -18.94
C ALA A 58 8.82 -12.56 -17.70
N GLY A 59 9.44 -12.48 -16.52
CA GLY A 59 8.88 -13.01 -15.27
C GLY A 59 7.75 -12.12 -14.71
N SER A 60 6.71 -12.76 -14.17
CA SER A 60 5.73 -12.07 -13.32
C SER A 60 6.21 -12.08 -11.88
N HIS A 61 6.16 -10.92 -11.22
CA HIS A 61 6.65 -10.71 -9.86
C HIS A 61 5.62 -9.98 -9.01
N THR A 62 5.62 -10.25 -7.71
CA THR A 62 4.68 -9.67 -6.75
C THR A 62 5.44 -8.88 -5.69
N TYR A 63 5.10 -7.60 -5.51
CA TYR A 63 5.65 -6.76 -4.45
C TYR A 63 4.52 -6.25 -3.55
N GLN A 64 4.59 -6.57 -2.26
CA GLN A 64 3.53 -6.34 -1.29
C GLN A 64 4.03 -5.47 -0.15
N ASN A 65 3.12 -4.67 0.42
CA ASN A 65 3.37 -3.91 1.65
C ASN A 65 2.16 -4.03 2.57
N MET A 66 2.43 -4.27 3.85
CA MET A 66 1.48 -4.22 4.93
C MET A 66 1.93 -3.12 5.91
N TYR A 67 1.14 -2.05 6.01
CA TYR A 67 1.43 -0.93 6.89
C TYR A 67 0.22 -0.52 7.73
N GLY A 68 0.48 0.12 8.86
CA GLY A 68 -0.56 0.62 9.76
C GLY A 68 -0.07 0.82 11.19
N CYS A 69 -1.02 0.96 12.10
CA CYS A 69 -0.75 1.14 13.52
C CYS A 69 -1.83 0.50 14.40
N TYR A 70 -1.46 0.17 15.64
CA TYR A 70 -2.37 -0.22 16.71
C TYR A 70 -2.43 0.88 17.75
N LEU A 71 -3.65 1.21 18.18
CA LEU A 71 -3.91 2.13 19.29
C LEU A 71 -4.44 1.36 20.49
N GLY A 72 -4.07 1.81 21.69
CA GLY A 72 -4.55 1.26 22.95
C GLY A 72 -5.98 1.69 23.29
N PRO A 73 -6.57 1.16 24.37
CA PRO A 73 -7.91 1.55 24.82
C PRO A 73 -8.02 3.04 25.18
N ASP A 74 -6.90 3.67 25.52
CA ASP A 74 -6.75 5.11 25.79
C ASP A 74 -6.54 5.95 24.51
N GLY A 75 -6.50 5.31 23.34
CA GLY A 75 -6.25 5.94 22.05
C GLY A 75 -4.78 6.27 21.78
N LEU A 76 -3.86 5.88 22.68
CA LEU A 76 -2.43 6.12 22.49
C LEU A 76 -1.81 5.09 21.54
N LEU A 77 -0.78 5.51 20.81
CA LEU A 77 -0.04 4.63 19.91
C LEU A 77 0.65 3.51 20.70
N LEU A 78 0.34 2.27 20.35
CA LEU A 78 1.01 1.09 20.91
C LEU A 78 2.08 0.54 19.97
N ARG A 79 1.82 0.56 18.67
CA ARG A 79 2.72 -0.05 17.67
C ARG A 79 2.46 0.50 16.28
N GLY A 80 3.52 0.88 15.57
CA GLY A 80 3.52 1.04 14.12
C GLY A 80 4.02 -0.24 13.43
N TYR A 81 3.60 -0.47 12.20
CA TYR A 81 4.18 -1.53 11.37
C TYR A 81 4.23 -1.10 9.90
N SER A 82 5.27 -1.55 9.20
CA SER A 82 5.47 -1.41 7.77
C SER A 82 6.36 -2.57 7.32
N GLN A 83 5.79 -3.50 6.55
CA GLN A 83 6.43 -4.77 6.20
C GLN A 83 6.25 -5.02 4.72
N TYR A 84 7.35 -5.28 4.03
CA TYR A 84 7.38 -5.55 2.60
C TYR A 84 7.70 -7.01 2.33
N GLY A 85 7.03 -7.56 1.32
CA GLY A 85 7.28 -8.91 0.80
C GLY A 85 7.49 -8.89 -0.71
N TYR A 86 8.37 -9.75 -1.21
CA TYR A 86 8.67 -9.91 -2.63
C TYR A 86 8.57 -11.39 -3.04
N ASP A 87 7.77 -11.67 -4.06
CA ASP A 87 7.46 -13.02 -4.54
C ASP A 87 7.01 -13.99 -3.42
N GLY A 88 6.28 -13.46 -2.44
CA GLY A 88 5.72 -14.21 -1.30
C GLY A 88 6.69 -14.44 -0.13
N ALA A 89 7.94 -13.98 -0.22
CA ALA A 89 8.91 -14.03 0.87
C ALA A 89 9.06 -12.66 1.55
N ASP A 90 9.44 -12.68 2.83
CA ASP A 90 9.77 -11.46 3.57
C ASP A 90 10.95 -10.74 2.91
N TYR A 91 10.84 -9.43 2.74
CA TYR A 91 11.86 -8.60 2.11
C TYR A 91 12.51 -7.62 3.10
N ILE A 92 11.74 -6.67 3.63
CA ILE A 92 12.22 -5.71 4.63
C ILE A 92 11.07 -5.27 5.53
N ALA A 93 11.36 -5.07 6.81
CA ALA A 93 10.39 -4.61 7.80
C ALA A 93 10.96 -3.47 8.63
N LEU A 94 10.07 -2.55 9.03
CA LEU A 94 10.35 -1.58 10.07
C LEU A 94 10.41 -2.31 11.42
N ASN A 95 11.51 -2.13 12.15
CA ASN A 95 11.64 -2.66 13.51
C ASN A 95 10.69 -1.94 14.47
N GLU A 96 10.39 -2.58 15.60
CA GLU A 96 9.44 -2.05 16.59
C GLU A 96 9.98 -0.86 17.40
N ASP A 97 11.28 -0.56 17.30
CA ASP A 97 11.99 0.44 18.12
C ASP A 97 12.02 1.86 17.52
N LEU A 98 11.33 2.08 16.39
CA LEU A 98 11.16 3.38 15.72
C LEU A 98 9.85 4.07 16.06
#